data_AF-A0A4U0GMP5-F1
#
_entry.id   AF-A0A4U0GMP5-F1
#
_cell.length_a   1.000
_cell.length_b   1.000
_cell.length_c   1.000
_cell.angle_alpha   90.00
_cell.angle_beta   90.00
_cell.angle_gamma   90.00
#
_symmetry.space_group_name_H-M   'P 1'
#
loop_
_entity.id
_entity.type
_entity.pdbx_description
1 polymer ?
#
loop_
_entity_poly.entity_id
_entity_poly.type
_entity_poly.pdbx_seq_one_letter_code
_entity_poly.pdbx_strand_id
1 'polypeptide(L)'
;MKRLAALCRGVRGLSGGIVAVLLLAAISVPSQSQMTPPGVPAAARVSPYCFGATGDGCSQLGGPAGRVAYCRPALGTSELECMVSAGSIEHDSCCFLHPQGRGCSNSAAGGAGNGAFCAVEWDKAQDRLRRGLYWTRRFSPQARNTSGVVDFNTVCAPAGTIVAAGDQAYCCGRQAVPTSETDLNGIQRLRCR
;
A
#
# COMPACT_ATOMS: atom_id res chain seq x y z
N MET A 1 -20.01 -16.15 43.23
CA MET A 1 -18.58 -16.51 43.30
C MET A 1 -17.76 -15.22 43.41
N LYS A 2 -16.65 -15.28 44.15
CA LYS A 2 -16.01 -14.17 44.90
C LYS A 2 -15.37 -13.10 44.01
N ARG A 3 -15.54 -11.84 44.41
CA ARG A 3 -14.82 -10.64 43.94
C ARG A 3 -13.36 -10.71 44.38
N LEU A 4 -12.42 -10.45 43.49
CA LEU A 4 -11.01 -10.22 43.80
C LEU A 4 -10.66 -8.77 43.43
N ALA A 5 -10.69 -7.93 44.45
CA ALA A 5 -10.00 -6.66 44.49
C ALA A 5 -8.54 -6.93 44.90
N ALA A 6 -7.55 -6.38 44.19
CA ALA A 6 -6.16 -6.45 44.60
C ALA A 6 -5.41 -5.15 44.29
N LEU A 7 -5.18 -4.40 45.37
CA LEU A 7 -4.04 -3.57 45.70
C LEU A 7 -3.44 -2.63 44.63
N CYS A 8 -3.83 -1.37 44.75
CA CYS A 8 -2.88 -0.26 44.60
C CYS A 8 -1.86 -0.31 45.75
N ARG A 9 -0.57 -0.49 45.45
CA ARG A 9 0.53 -0.14 46.35
C ARG A 9 1.36 0.95 45.71
N GLY A 10 1.41 2.09 46.39
CA GLY A 10 2.17 3.26 45.98
C GLY A 10 3.66 3.05 46.09
N VAL A 11 4.39 3.68 45.17
CA VAL A 11 5.81 3.97 45.31
C VAL A 11 5.94 5.48 45.42
N ARG A 12 6.21 5.95 46.64
CA ARG A 12 6.62 7.32 46.93
C ARG A 12 8.14 7.37 46.85
N GLY A 13 8.64 8.40 46.16
CA GLY A 13 9.91 9.06 46.49
C GLY A 13 11.15 8.49 45.81
N LEU A 14 11.71 9.28 44.89
CA LEU A 14 13.12 9.66 44.90
C LEU A 14 13.30 10.82 43.92
N SER A 15 13.38 12.01 44.50
CA SER A 15 13.76 13.27 43.86
C SER A 15 15.25 13.24 43.54
N GLY A 16 15.63 12.46 42.54
CA GLY A 16 16.97 12.45 41.96
C GLY A 16 16.93 13.23 40.66
N GLY A 17 17.46 14.45 40.67
CA GLY A 17 17.64 15.27 39.47
C GLY A 17 18.62 14.59 38.51
N ILE A 18 18.11 13.76 37.62
CA ILE A 18 18.85 13.30 36.44
C ILE A 18 18.69 14.40 35.40
N VAL A 19 19.75 15.19 35.23
CA VAL A 19 19.96 16.02 34.04
C VAL A 19 20.15 15.04 32.88
N ALA A 20 19.04 14.60 32.29
CA ALA A 20 19.04 13.84 31.06
C ALA A 20 19.45 14.80 29.95
N VAL A 21 20.73 14.79 29.61
CA VAL A 21 21.26 15.40 28.41
C VAL A 21 20.58 14.71 27.23
N LEU A 22 19.53 15.33 26.70
CA LEU A 22 18.88 14.92 25.46
C LEU A 22 19.90 15.14 24.34
N LEU A 23 20.71 14.13 24.06
CA LEU A 23 21.45 14.02 22.81
C LEU A 23 20.40 13.85 21.69
N LEU A 24 20.00 14.96 21.10
CA LEU A 24 19.33 15.03 19.81
C LEU A 24 20.32 14.52 18.75
N ALA A 25 20.46 13.20 18.65
CA ALA A 25 21.05 12.58 17.48
C ALA A 25 20.11 12.90 16.31
N ALA A 26 20.56 13.74 15.39
CA ALA A 26 19.89 13.97 14.12
C ALA A 26 19.89 12.65 13.35
N ILE A 27 18.81 11.88 13.48
CA ILE A 27 18.58 10.70 12.66
C ILE A 27 18.23 11.26 11.27
N SER A 28 19.23 11.37 10.41
CA SER A 28 19.02 11.60 8.99
C SER A 28 18.24 10.42 8.46
N VAL A 29 16.92 10.61 8.32
CA VAL A 29 16.07 9.67 7.59
C VAL A 29 16.65 9.61 6.18
N PRO A 30 17.12 8.44 5.71
CA PRO A 30 17.57 8.33 4.33
C PRO A 30 16.40 8.74 3.46
N SER A 31 16.56 9.85 2.74
CA SER A 31 15.73 10.14 1.57
C SER A 31 15.81 8.89 0.72
N GLN A 32 14.68 8.22 0.47
CA GLN A 32 14.65 6.95 -0.24
C GLN A 32 15.13 7.17 -1.67
N SER A 33 16.45 7.17 -1.85
CA SER A 33 17.12 7.17 -3.13
C SER A 33 16.79 5.84 -3.80
N GLN A 34 15.88 5.93 -4.77
CA GLN A 34 15.60 5.01 -5.85
C GLN A 34 16.53 3.77 -5.87
N MET A 35 16.02 2.64 -5.40
CA MET A 35 16.69 1.34 -5.55
C MET A 35 16.38 0.78 -6.95
N THR A 36 17.31 0.92 -7.89
CA THR A 36 17.27 0.17 -9.16
C THR A 36 18.11 -1.11 -9.01
N PRO A 37 17.51 -2.32 -9.13
CA PRO A 37 18.27 -3.56 -9.03
C PRO A 37 19.11 -3.81 -10.30
N PRO A 38 20.35 -4.29 -10.16
CA PRO A 38 21.18 -4.72 -11.28
C PRO A 38 20.65 -6.03 -11.87
N GLY A 39 20.60 -6.13 -13.21
CA GLY A 39 20.44 -7.42 -13.91
C GLY A 39 19.15 -7.69 -14.69
N VAL A 40 18.10 -6.86 -14.59
CA VAL A 40 16.89 -7.05 -15.42
C VAL A 40 17.09 -6.40 -16.81
N PRO A 41 16.95 -7.12 -17.94
CA PRO A 41 17.07 -6.54 -19.28
C PRO A 41 16.12 -5.35 -19.46
N ALA A 42 16.61 -4.25 -20.06
CA ALA A 42 15.82 -3.02 -20.22
C ALA A 42 14.48 -3.24 -20.97
N ALA A 43 14.43 -4.20 -21.90
CA ALA A 43 13.23 -4.54 -22.65
C ALA A 43 12.14 -5.25 -21.83
N ALA A 44 12.47 -5.85 -20.68
CA ALA A 44 11.51 -6.52 -19.79
C ALA A 44 10.90 -5.59 -18.72
N ARG A 45 11.30 -4.30 -18.70
CA ARG A 45 10.91 -3.35 -17.64
C ARG A 45 9.77 -2.41 -18.03
N VAL A 46 9.15 -2.58 -19.19
CA VAL A 46 8.08 -1.68 -19.66
C VAL A 46 6.73 -2.25 -19.24
N SER A 47 6.35 -2.02 -17.98
CA SER A 47 4.99 -2.31 -17.50
C SER A 47 4.08 -1.10 -17.76
N PRO A 48 2.81 -1.28 -18.17
CA PRO A 48 1.84 -0.19 -18.14
C PRO A 48 1.79 0.44 -16.72
N TYR A 49 1.81 1.77 -16.66
CA TYR A 49 1.86 2.54 -15.42
C TYR A 49 0.48 2.60 -14.77
N CYS A 50 0.05 1.50 -14.15
CA CYS A 50 -1.22 1.47 -13.43
C CYS A 50 -1.12 0.56 -12.23
N PHE A 51 -1.79 0.95 -11.15
CA PHE A 51 -1.83 0.22 -9.90
C PHE A 51 -3.22 -0.35 -9.73
N GLY A 52 -3.51 -1.47 -10.42
CA GLY A 52 -4.77 -2.19 -10.23
C GLY A 52 -4.89 -2.69 -8.79
N ALA A 53 -6.07 -3.08 -8.32
CA ALA A 53 -6.29 -3.34 -6.89
C ALA A 53 -5.42 -4.46 -6.28
N THR A 54 -4.83 -5.29 -7.13
CA THR A 54 -3.92 -6.40 -6.80
C THR A 54 -2.53 -6.26 -7.40
N GLY A 55 -2.21 -5.17 -8.10
CA GLY A 55 -0.92 -4.97 -8.78
C GLY A 55 -0.75 -5.67 -10.14
N ASP A 56 -1.86 -5.92 -10.83
CA ASP A 56 -1.88 -6.55 -12.17
C ASP A 56 -1.73 -5.54 -13.35
N GLY A 57 -1.30 -4.31 -13.06
CA GLY A 57 -1.30 -3.24 -14.06
C GLY A 57 -2.70 -2.87 -14.58
N CYS A 58 -2.73 -2.19 -15.74
CA CYS A 58 -3.98 -1.87 -16.46
C CYS A 58 -4.48 -3.02 -17.37
N SER A 59 -3.83 -4.19 -17.32
CA SER A 59 -4.03 -5.26 -18.30
C SER A 59 -5.37 -6.00 -18.14
N GLN A 60 -5.95 -5.98 -16.93
CA GLN A 60 -7.23 -6.61 -16.63
C GLN A 60 -8.40 -5.63 -16.79
N LEU A 61 -8.65 -5.19 -18.02
CA LEU A 61 -9.93 -4.56 -18.37
C LEU A 61 -10.99 -5.67 -18.49
N GLY A 62 -11.69 -5.96 -17.40
CA GLY A 62 -12.94 -6.73 -17.42
C GLY A 62 -12.85 -8.14 -18.01
N GLY A 63 -12.10 -9.04 -17.37
CA GLY A 63 -12.11 -10.46 -17.75
C GLY A 63 -13.52 -11.10 -17.65
N PRO A 64 -13.83 -12.12 -18.48
CA PRO A 64 -15.17 -12.71 -18.61
C PRO A 64 -15.73 -13.42 -17.37
N ALA A 65 -14.97 -13.48 -16.27
CA ALA A 65 -15.32 -14.22 -15.05
C ALA A 65 -15.96 -13.36 -13.94
N GLY A 66 -16.60 -12.23 -14.26
CA GLY A 66 -17.28 -11.39 -13.26
C GLY A 66 -16.36 -10.85 -12.16
N ARG A 67 -15.04 -10.84 -12.39
CA ARG A 67 -14.06 -10.27 -11.48
C ARG A 67 -14.21 -8.75 -11.55
N VAL A 68 -14.37 -8.13 -10.39
CA VAL A 68 -14.45 -6.67 -10.22
C VAL A 68 -13.37 -6.05 -11.09
N ALA A 69 -13.76 -5.35 -12.16
CA ALA A 69 -12.79 -4.75 -13.06
C ALA A 69 -11.97 -3.74 -12.24
N TYR A 70 -10.70 -4.06 -12.00
CA TYR A 70 -9.81 -3.26 -11.16
C TYR A 70 -9.58 -1.88 -11.75
N CYS A 71 -9.70 -1.78 -13.07
CA CYS A 71 -9.74 -0.55 -13.84
C CYS A 71 -10.96 -0.57 -14.76
N ARG A 72 -11.58 0.59 -14.94
CA ARG A 72 -12.62 0.82 -15.95
C ARG A 72 -12.31 2.08 -16.75
N PRO A 73 -12.79 2.22 -17.99
CA PRO A 73 -12.72 3.49 -18.70
C PRO A 73 -13.38 4.61 -17.88
N ALA A 74 -12.68 5.73 -17.68
CA ALA A 74 -13.24 6.90 -17.04
C ALA A 74 -14.17 7.63 -18.02
N LEU A 75 -15.44 7.80 -17.64
CA LEU A 75 -16.47 8.38 -18.52
C LEU A 75 -16.05 9.76 -19.06
N GLY A 76 -16.18 9.93 -20.38
CA GLY A 76 -15.85 11.19 -21.06
C GLY A 76 -14.35 11.49 -21.18
N THR A 77 -13.47 10.52 -20.92
CA THR A 77 -12.01 10.68 -21.02
C THR A 77 -11.37 9.47 -21.69
N SER A 78 -10.09 9.60 -22.07
CA SER A 78 -9.26 8.47 -22.49
C SER A 78 -8.53 7.79 -21.32
N GLU A 79 -8.81 8.19 -20.08
CA GLU A 79 -8.16 7.66 -18.89
C GLU A 79 -8.84 6.38 -18.39
N LEU A 80 -8.11 5.64 -17.56
CA LEU A 80 -8.62 4.51 -16.81
C LEU A 80 -8.80 4.90 -15.35
N GLU A 81 -9.99 4.66 -14.83
CA GLU A 81 -10.32 4.78 -13.42
C GLU A 81 -10.07 3.45 -12.73
N CYS A 82 -9.05 3.38 -11.90
CA CYS A 82 -8.62 2.17 -11.22
C CYS A 82 -8.80 2.24 -9.70
N MET A 83 -9.14 1.11 -9.10
CA MET A 83 -9.08 0.88 -7.67
C MET A 83 -7.61 0.67 -7.26
N VAL A 84 -7.16 1.45 -6.30
CA VAL A 84 -5.81 1.45 -5.73
C VAL A 84 -5.91 1.18 -4.24
N SER A 85 -5.00 0.39 -3.70
CA SER A 85 -4.84 0.20 -2.25
C SER A 85 -3.39 0.35 -1.83
N ALA A 86 -3.14 0.44 -0.53
CA ALA A 86 -1.76 0.43 -0.01
C ALA A 86 -1.03 -0.87 -0.43
N GLY A 87 -1.71 -2.01 -0.36
CA GLY A 87 -1.14 -3.29 -0.75
C GLY A 87 -0.83 -3.37 -2.25
N SER A 88 -1.67 -2.79 -3.12
CA SER A 88 -1.36 -2.81 -4.56
C SER A 88 -0.14 -1.95 -4.90
N ILE A 89 0.02 -0.80 -4.26
CA ILE A 89 1.21 0.05 -4.46
C ILE A 89 2.50 -0.68 -4.06
N GLU A 90 2.48 -1.37 -2.93
CA GLU A 90 3.60 -2.21 -2.46
C GLU A 90 3.86 -3.36 -3.43
N HIS A 91 2.80 -4.02 -3.88
CA HIS A 91 2.87 -5.19 -4.73
C HIS A 91 3.42 -4.87 -6.11
N ASP A 92 2.93 -3.81 -6.77
CA ASP A 92 3.46 -3.33 -8.05
C ASP A 92 4.95 -2.98 -7.97
N SER A 93 5.35 -2.33 -6.86
CA SER A 93 6.76 -2.02 -6.60
C SER A 93 7.60 -3.29 -6.49
N CYS A 94 7.08 -4.32 -5.80
CA CYS A 94 7.74 -5.62 -5.71
C CYS A 94 7.79 -6.32 -7.08
N CYS A 95 6.70 -6.32 -7.84
CA CYS A 95 6.63 -6.96 -9.16
C CYS A 95 7.57 -6.32 -10.18
N PHE A 96 7.86 -5.03 -10.04
CA PHE A 96 8.90 -4.39 -10.85
C PHE A 96 10.28 -5.02 -10.59
N LEU A 97 10.61 -5.34 -9.34
CA LEU A 97 11.89 -5.96 -8.95
C LEU A 97 11.89 -7.49 -9.19
N HIS A 98 10.72 -8.12 -9.05
CA HIS A 98 10.51 -9.56 -9.10
C HIS A 98 9.33 -9.89 -10.03
N PRO A 99 9.49 -9.77 -11.36
CA PRO A 99 8.40 -9.97 -12.33
C PRO A 99 7.77 -11.38 -12.30
N GLN A 100 8.47 -12.37 -11.72
CA GLN A 100 8.01 -13.73 -11.47
C GLN A 100 7.38 -13.96 -10.08
N GLY A 101 7.25 -12.89 -9.28
CA GLY A 101 6.67 -12.93 -7.93
C GLY A 101 5.18 -13.26 -7.92
N ARG A 102 4.64 -13.53 -6.73
CA ARG A 102 3.23 -13.90 -6.54
C ARG A 102 2.32 -12.86 -7.17
N GLY A 103 1.45 -13.27 -8.07
CA GLY A 103 0.45 -12.38 -8.66
C GLY A 103 1.03 -11.30 -9.58
N CYS A 104 2.30 -11.36 -9.95
CA CYS A 104 2.86 -10.48 -10.96
C CYS A 104 2.46 -10.99 -12.35
N SER A 105 1.74 -10.17 -13.13
CA SER A 105 1.32 -10.47 -14.50
C SER A 105 2.44 -10.40 -15.54
N ASN A 106 3.63 -9.94 -15.14
CA ASN A 106 4.76 -9.67 -16.02
C ASN A 106 5.70 -10.88 -16.16
N SER A 107 5.32 -12.03 -15.61
CA SER A 107 6.00 -13.27 -15.95
C SER A 107 5.77 -13.52 -17.44
N ALA A 108 6.84 -13.67 -18.22
CA ALA A 108 6.77 -13.99 -19.65
C ALA A 108 5.95 -15.28 -19.96
N ALA A 109 5.58 -16.03 -18.92
CA ALA A 109 4.74 -17.21 -18.95
C ALA A 109 3.23 -16.94 -18.92
N GLY A 110 2.77 -15.69 -18.82
CA GLY A 110 1.32 -15.37 -18.85
C GLY A 110 0.52 -15.99 -17.70
N GLY A 111 1.18 -16.40 -16.62
CA GLY A 111 0.56 -16.89 -15.40
C GLY A 111 0.73 -15.89 -14.27
N ALA A 112 -0.24 -15.85 -13.35
CA ALA A 112 0.02 -15.28 -12.03
C ALA A 112 1.25 -15.99 -11.47
N GLY A 113 2.35 -15.26 -11.28
CA GLY A 113 3.53 -15.86 -10.67
C GLY A 113 3.12 -16.52 -9.36
N ASN A 114 3.66 -17.70 -9.07
CA ASN A 114 3.41 -18.45 -7.83
C ASN A 114 4.65 -18.42 -6.92
N GLY A 115 5.60 -17.52 -7.20
CA GLY A 115 6.83 -17.37 -6.42
C GLY A 115 6.57 -16.91 -4.98
N ALA A 116 7.54 -17.13 -4.10
CA ALA A 116 7.52 -16.62 -2.73
C ALA A 116 7.72 -15.08 -2.67
N PHE A 117 8.39 -14.51 -3.68
CA PHE A 117 8.53 -13.06 -3.81
C PHE A 117 7.17 -12.39 -3.98
N CYS A 118 7.01 -11.19 -3.43
CA CYS A 118 5.78 -10.38 -3.49
C CYS A 118 4.55 -10.98 -2.81
N ALA A 119 4.69 -12.10 -2.09
CA ALA A 119 3.56 -12.79 -1.47
C ALA A 119 2.89 -11.97 -0.37
N VAL A 120 3.68 -11.26 0.45
CA VAL A 120 3.17 -10.43 1.56
C VAL A 120 2.37 -9.25 1.02
N GLU A 121 2.91 -8.58 0.00
CA GLU A 121 2.31 -7.43 -0.65
C GLU A 121 1.04 -7.84 -1.42
N TRP A 122 1.07 -9.00 -2.09
CA TRP A 122 -0.10 -9.58 -2.74
C TRP A 122 -1.22 -9.90 -1.75
N ASP A 123 -0.88 -10.60 -0.65
CA ASP A 123 -1.86 -10.98 0.37
C ASP A 123 -2.44 -9.73 1.06
N LYS A 124 -1.62 -8.70 1.27
CA LYS A 124 -2.08 -7.39 1.75
C LYS A 124 -3.03 -6.73 0.75
N ALA A 125 -2.69 -6.68 -0.54
CA ALA A 125 -3.56 -6.11 -1.59
C ALA A 125 -4.93 -6.80 -1.62
N GLN A 126 -4.94 -8.13 -1.57
CA GLN A 126 -6.14 -8.96 -1.53
C GLN A 126 -6.96 -8.75 -0.24
N ASP A 127 -6.31 -8.60 0.91
CA ASP A 127 -6.99 -8.24 2.16
C ASP A 127 -7.64 -6.87 2.08
N ARG A 128 -6.93 -5.84 1.58
CA ARG A 128 -7.47 -4.48 1.43
C ARG A 128 -8.66 -4.45 0.49
N LEU A 129 -8.57 -5.13 -0.65
CA LEU A 129 -9.67 -5.24 -1.59
C LEU A 129 -10.91 -5.90 -0.94
N ARG A 130 -10.74 -7.06 -0.29
CA ARG A 130 -11.85 -7.77 0.38
C ARG A 130 -12.52 -6.94 1.48
N ARG A 131 -11.78 -6.04 2.12
CA ARG A 131 -12.30 -5.16 3.19
C ARG A 131 -12.86 -3.83 2.68
N GLY A 132 -12.82 -3.56 1.37
CA GLY A 132 -13.22 -2.27 0.82
C GLY A 132 -12.27 -1.13 1.19
N LEU A 133 -11.01 -1.44 1.50
CA LEU A 133 -9.98 -0.47 1.91
C LEU A 133 -9.12 -0.08 0.70
N TYR A 134 -9.80 0.46 -0.30
CA TYR A 134 -9.22 0.97 -1.54
C TYR A 134 -9.80 2.35 -1.86
N TRP A 135 -9.16 3.06 -2.76
CA TRP A 135 -9.63 4.32 -3.32
C TRP A 135 -9.48 4.28 -4.84
N THR A 136 -9.96 5.33 -5.49
CA THR A 136 -9.97 5.39 -6.95
C THR A 136 -8.97 6.43 -7.44
N ARG A 137 -8.19 6.08 -8.46
CA ARG A 137 -7.28 6.98 -9.18
C ARG A 137 -7.44 6.84 -10.67
N ARG A 138 -7.09 7.92 -11.38
CA ARG A 138 -7.11 7.94 -12.85
C ARG A 138 -5.70 7.81 -13.38
N PHE A 139 -5.55 6.98 -14.39
CA PHE A 139 -4.28 6.70 -15.04
C PHE A 139 -4.45 6.84 -16.55
N SER A 140 -3.45 7.43 -17.20
CA SER A 140 -3.39 7.38 -18.66
C SER A 140 -2.99 5.97 -19.08
N PRO A 141 -3.74 5.29 -19.98
CA PRO A 141 -3.37 3.97 -20.49
C PRO A 141 -2.06 4.00 -21.30
N GLN A 142 -1.62 5.20 -21.71
CA GLN A 142 -0.36 5.42 -22.43
C GLN A 142 0.84 5.64 -21.49
N ALA A 143 0.61 5.89 -20.21
CA ALA A 143 1.70 6.01 -19.26
C ALA A 143 2.43 4.67 -19.10
N ARG A 144 3.76 4.71 -19.03
CA ARG A 144 4.64 3.55 -18.88
C ARG A 144 5.54 3.75 -17.67
N ASN A 145 5.69 2.71 -16.85
CA ASN A 145 6.66 2.73 -15.74
C ASN A 145 7.96 2.09 -16.21
N THR A 146 8.89 2.91 -16.68
CA THR A 146 10.21 2.44 -17.15
C THR A 146 11.26 2.41 -16.04
N SER A 147 11.04 3.15 -14.96
CA SER A 147 11.99 3.29 -13.84
C SER A 147 11.65 2.39 -12.65
N GLY A 148 10.41 1.90 -12.56
CA GLY A 148 9.88 1.23 -11.38
C GLY A 148 9.53 2.18 -10.25
N VAL A 149 9.68 3.49 -10.46
CA VAL A 149 9.41 4.50 -9.44
C VAL A 149 7.93 4.87 -9.52
N VAL A 150 7.25 4.70 -8.39
CA VAL A 150 5.88 5.16 -8.21
C VAL A 150 5.88 6.64 -7.87
N ASP A 151 5.21 7.45 -8.70
CA ASP A 151 4.88 8.82 -8.41
C ASP A 151 3.74 8.78 -7.41
N PHE A 152 4.12 8.93 -6.15
CA PHE A 152 3.22 8.84 -5.04
C PHE A 152 2.01 9.76 -5.18
N ASN A 153 2.16 10.94 -5.80
CA ASN A 153 1.06 11.89 -5.94
C ASN A 153 -0.05 11.38 -6.86
N THR A 154 0.29 10.51 -7.81
CA THR A 154 -0.67 9.90 -8.73
C THR A 154 -1.45 8.75 -8.09
N VAL A 155 -0.88 8.10 -7.07
CA VAL A 155 -1.44 6.89 -6.47
C VAL A 155 -1.97 7.06 -5.04
N CYS A 156 -1.54 8.09 -4.30
CA CYS A 156 -1.86 8.26 -2.88
C CYS A 156 -3.36 8.28 -2.61
N ALA A 157 -3.79 8.01 -1.38
CA ALA A 157 -5.19 8.09 -0.96
C ALA A 157 -5.60 9.57 -0.73
N PRO A 158 -6.64 10.09 -1.43
CA PRO A 158 -7.14 11.45 -1.20
C PRO A 158 -7.57 11.71 0.25
N ALA A 159 -7.62 12.97 0.66
CA ALA A 159 -8.22 13.37 1.94
C ALA A 159 -9.65 12.82 2.08
N GLY A 160 -9.99 12.34 3.28
CA GLY A 160 -11.28 11.72 3.55
C GLY A 160 -11.36 10.21 3.22
N THR A 161 -10.39 9.64 2.51
CA THR A 161 -10.32 8.20 2.23
C THR A 161 -10.15 7.38 3.50
N ILE A 162 -10.81 6.23 3.58
CA ILE A 162 -10.60 5.25 4.66
C ILE A 162 -9.44 4.31 4.29
N VAL A 163 -8.45 4.21 5.16
CA VAL A 163 -7.31 3.30 5.06
C VAL A 163 -7.22 2.44 6.31
N ALA A 164 -6.49 1.33 6.24
CA ALA A 164 -6.25 0.49 7.40
C ALA A 164 -5.24 1.14 8.36
N ALA A 165 -5.25 0.70 9.62
CA ALA A 165 -4.13 0.91 10.52
C ALA A 165 -2.82 0.37 9.90
N GLY A 166 -1.77 1.19 9.92
CA GLY A 166 -0.48 0.91 9.29
C GLY A 166 -0.32 1.47 7.87
N ASP A 167 -1.40 1.90 7.22
CA ASP A 167 -1.37 2.41 5.84
C ASP A 167 -1.40 3.96 5.77
N GLN A 168 -1.17 4.66 6.89
CA GLN A 168 -1.22 6.14 6.96
C GLN A 168 -0.22 6.80 6.03
N ALA A 169 0.91 6.14 5.77
CA ALA A 169 1.92 6.61 4.83
C ALA A 169 1.37 6.72 3.40
N TYR A 170 0.27 6.04 3.06
CA TYR A 170 -0.33 6.10 1.73
C TYR A 170 -1.36 7.23 1.55
N CYS A 171 -1.73 7.93 2.61
CA CYS A 171 -2.51 9.17 2.50
C CYS A 171 -1.68 10.25 1.77
N CYS A 172 -2.31 11.06 0.91
CA CYS A 172 -1.61 12.14 0.21
C CYS A 172 -0.99 13.15 1.20
N GLY A 173 -1.68 13.46 2.29
CA GLY A 173 -1.14 14.27 3.40
C GLY A 173 -0.18 13.53 4.34
N ARG A 174 0.11 12.24 4.08
CA ARG A 174 0.91 11.33 4.93
C ARG A 174 0.40 11.22 6.38
N GLN A 175 -0.86 11.57 6.60
CA GLN A 175 -1.51 11.59 7.90
C GLN A 175 -2.90 10.99 7.81
N ALA A 176 -3.28 10.25 8.84
CA ALA A 176 -4.62 9.72 9.01
C ALA A 176 -5.02 9.79 10.48
N VAL A 177 -6.31 9.96 10.73
CA VAL A 177 -6.88 9.96 12.09
C VAL A 177 -7.73 8.72 12.32
N PRO A 178 -7.77 8.18 13.54
CA PRO A 178 -8.74 7.14 13.89
C PRO A 178 -10.18 7.55 13.60
N THR A 179 -10.97 6.62 13.08
CA THR A 179 -12.43 6.77 13.02
C THR A 179 -13.08 5.99 14.18
N SER A 180 -14.37 6.24 14.42
CA SER A 180 -15.18 5.41 15.32
C SER A 180 -15.58 4.07 14.69
N GLU A 181 -15.22 3.82 13.43
CA GLU A 181 -15.52 2.59 12.72
C GLU A 181 -14.40 1.57 12.91
N THR A 182 -14.77 0.34 13.25
CA THR A 182 -13.93 -0.84 13.10
C THR A 182 -14.49 -1.70 11.98
N ASP A 183 -13.64 -2.44 11.27
CA ASP A 183 -14.13 -3.46 10.35
C ASP A 183 -14.68 -4.70 11.09
N LEU A 184 -15.18 -5.67 10.33
CA LEU A 184 -15.77 -6.92 10.86
C LEU A 184 -14.80 -7.75 11.72
N ASN A 185 -13.50 -7.48 11.65
CA ASN A 185 -12.46 -8.15 12.42
C ASN A 185 -11.95 -7.28 13.58
N GLY A 186 -12.62 -6.17 13.88
CA GLY A 186 -12.25 -5.24 14.95
C GLY A 186 -11.03 -4.37 14.62
N ILE A 187 -10.57 -4.34 13.36
CA ILE A 187 -9.44 -3.50 12.98
C ILE A 187 -9.91 -2.05 12.86
N GLN A 188 -9.20 -1.15 13.54
CA GLN A 188 -9.47 0.27 13.50
C GLN A 188 -9.25 0.84 12.10
N ARG A 189 -10.26 1.55 11.60
CA ARG A 189 -10.18 2.30 10.35
C ARG A 189 -9.62 3.69 10.61
N LEU A 190 -8.81 4.18 9.67
CA LEU A 190 -8.24 5.52 9.72
C LEU A 190 -8.75 6.32 8.53
N ARG A 191 -8.93 7.63 8.71
CA ARG A 191 -9.34 8.57 7.66
C ARG A 191 -8.19 9.49 7.30
N CYS A 192 -7.80 9.52 6.04
CA CYS A 192 -6.75 10.42 5.54
C CYS A 192 -7.12 11.89 5.78
N ARG A 193 -6.13 12.69 6.16
CA ARG A 193 -6.22 14.15 6.31
C ARG A 193 -5.70 14.87 5.08
#